data_AF-A0A966QAR8-F1
#
_entry.id   AF-A0A966QAR8-F1
#
_cell.length_a   1.000
_cell.length_b   1.000
_cell.length_c   1.000
_cell.angle_alpha   90.00
_cell.angle_beta   90.00
_cell.angle_gamma   90.00
#
_symmetry.space_group_name_H-M   'P 1'
#
loop_
_entity.id
_entity.type
_entity.pdbx_description
1 polymer ?
#
loop_
_entity_poly.entity_id
_entity_poly.type
_entity_poly.pdbx_seq_one_letter_code
_entity_poly.pdbx_strand_id
1 'polypeptide(L)'
;MSVASIKAFVAQVSGDETLRSKVHAASGVDDIVAIAAAHGHAVDKAVLLKEHGKALSSAHEHELAAINSWGDALMHAFGATDKD
;
A
#
# COMPACT_ATOMS: atom_id res chain seq x y z
N MET A 1 -8.62 9.83 8.95
CA MET A 1 -7.15 10.03 8.95
C MET A 1 -6.69 10.31 7.52
N SER A 2 -5.50 10.88 7.32
CA SER A 2 -5.07 11.46 6.04
C SER A 2 -4.26 10.48 5.17
N VAL A 3 -4.28 10.71 3.86
CA VAL A 3 -3.43 10.04 2.86
C VAL A 3 -1.93 10.17 3.18
N ALA A 4 -1.54 11.21 3.94
CA ALA A 4 -0.16 11.42 4.37
C ALA A 4 0.36 10.28 5.26
N SER A 5 -0.47 9.74 6.17
CA SER A 5 -0.10 8.58 6.99
C SER A 5 0.14 7.33 6.14
N ILE A 6 -0.65 7.13 5.07
CA ILE A 6 -0.47 6.01 4.15
C ILE A 6 0.86 6.16 3.41
N LYS A 7 1.17 7.35 2.90
CA LYS A 7 2.44 7.63 2.23
C LYS A 7 3.65 7.45 3.16
N ALA A 8 3.55 7.89 4.41
CA ALA A 8 4.61 7.70 5.40
C ALA A 8 4.84 6.22 5.70
N PHE A 9 3.77 5.43 5.86
CA PHE A 9 3.87 3.98 6.02
C PHE A 9 4.54 3.33 4.81
N VAL A 10 4.08 3.67 3.60
CA VAL A 10 4.63 3.09 2.37
C VAL A 10 6.11 3.46 2.17
N ALA A 11 6.52 4.68 2.48
CA ALA A 11 7.93 5.06 2.47
C ALA A 11 8.78 4.20 3.42
N GLN A 12 8.25 3.86 4.60
CA GLN A 12 8.90 2.92 5.51
C GLN A 12 8.96 1.50 4.93
N VAL A 13 7.88 1.03 4.29
CA VAL A 13 7.83 -0.28 3.61
C VAL A 13 8.86 -0.36 2.47
N SER A 14 9.05 0.72 1.70
CA SER A 14 10.07 0.78 0.65
C SER A 14 11.48 0.64 1.22
N GLY A 15 11.75 1.23 2.40
CA GLY A 15 13.07 1.19 3.04
C GLY A 15 13.37 -0.05 3.90
N ASP A 16 12.38 -0.91 4.18
CA ASP A 16 12.51 -2.05 5.08
C ASP A 16 12.04 -3.35 4.41
N GLU A 17 12.99 -4.23 4.05
CA GLU A 17 12.73 -5.50 3.38
C GLU A 17 11.89 -6.48 4.21
N THR A 18 12.08 -6.48 5.54
CA THR A 18 11.33 -7.35 6.44
C THR A 18 9.87 -6.88 6.50
N LEU A 19 9.66 -5.57 6.59
CA LEU A 19 8.33 -4.98 6.56
C LEU A 19 7.66 -5.18 5.19
N ARG A 20 8.40 -5.04 4.09
CA ARG A 20 7.91 -5.31 2.74
C ARG A 20 7.41 -6.74 2.60
N SER A 21 8.19 -7.72 3.09
CA SER A 21 7.79 -9.13 3.09
C SER A 21 6.51 -9.37 3.89
N LYS A 22 6.36 -8.71 5.05
CA LYS A 22 5.13 -8.79 5.87
C LYS A 22 3.91 -8.19 5.18
N VAL A 23 4.07 -7.03 4.55
CA VAL A 23 2.99 -6.36 3.81
C VAL A 23 2.59 -7.15 2.56
N HIS A 24 3.56 -7.73 1.85
CA HIS A 24 3.30 -8.60 0.70
C HIS A 24 2.56 -9.90 1.11
N ALA A 25 2.84 -10.43 2.30
CA ALA A 25 2.15 -11.61 2.85
C ALA A 25 0.78 -11.33 3.47
N ALA A 26 0.31 -10.07 3.47
CA ALA A 26 -1.00 -9.70 4.02
C ALA A 26 -2.15 -10.39 3.26
N SER A 27 -3.08 -11.03 3.98
CA SER A 27 -4.22 -11.71 3.38
C SER A 27 -5.31 -10.73 2.93
N GLY A 28 -5.31 -9.52 3.49
CA GLY A 28 -6.28 -8.49 3.16
C GLY A 28 -5.90 -7.10 3.67
N VAL A 29 -6.76 -6.13 3.37
CA VAL A 29 -6.57 -4.73 3.78
C VAL A 29 -6.55 -4.54 5.30
N ASP A 30 -7.27 -5.38 6.06
CA ASP A 30 -7.27 -5.32 7.53
C ASP A 30 -5.90 -5.67 8.11
N ASP A 31 -5.20 -6.64 7.51
CA ASP A 31 -3.84 -7.00 7.89
C ASP A 31 -2.87 -5.85 7.60
N ILE A 32 -3.02 -5.17 6.47
CA ILE A 32 -2.20 -3.98 6.14
C ILE A 32 -2.42 -2.87 7.16
N VAL A 33 -3.67 -2.61 7.56
CA VAL A 33 -3.98 -1.61 8.59
C VAL A 33 -3.38 -2.01 9.94
N ALA A 34 -3.45 -3.29 10.31
CA ALA A 34 -2.85 -3.80 11.54
C ALA A 34 -1.32 -3.69 11.53
N ILE A 35 -0.67 -4.02 10.41
CA ILE A 35 0.78 -3.87 10.22
C ILE A 35 1.17 -2.38 10.32
N ALA A 36 0.44 -1.49 9.62
CA ALA A 36 0.69 -0.05 9.70
C ALA A 36 0.58 0.46 11.14
N ALA A 37 -0.47 0.06 11.86
CA ALA A 37 -0.68 0.44 13.26
C ALA A 37 0.45 -0.06 14.18
N ALA A 38 0.92 -1.30 13.99
CA ALA A 38 2.05 -1.86 14.73
C ALA A 38 3.36 -1.09 14.49
N HIS A 39 3.46 -0.40 13.36
CA HIS A 39 4.60 0.45 12.98
C HIS A 39 4.35 1.95 13.26
N GLY A 40 3.32 2.29 14.03
CA GLY A 40 3.04 3.67 14.45
C GLY A 40 2.27 4.51 13.42
N HIS A 41 1.79 3.90 12.34
CA HIS A 41 1.02 4.58 11.30
C HIS A 41 -0.46 4.30 11.48
N ALA A 42 -1.23 5.35 11.77
CA ALA A 42 -2.66 5.22 11.86
C ALA A 42 -3.29 5.38 10.46
N VAL A 43 -3.62 4.24 9.86
CA VAL A 43 -4.23 4.11 8.53
C VAL A 43 -5.72 3.82 8.66
N ASP A 44 -6.55 4.59 7.96
CA ASP A 44 -7.98 4.34 7.89
C ASP A 44 -8.30 3.40 6.72
N LYS A 45 -8.99 2.29 7.02
CA LYS A 45 -9.35 1.28 6.01
C LYS A 45 -10.16 1.84 4.86
N ALA A 46 -11.15 2.71 5.13
CA ALA A 46 -12.01 3.26 4.10
C ALA A 46 -11.24 4.20 3.19
N VAL A 47 -10.34 5.01 3.75
CA VAL A 47 -9.43 5.86 2.97
C VAL A 47 -8.48 5.01 2.11
N LEU A 48 -7.88 3.97 2.68
CA LEU A 48 -6.99 3.06 1.96
C LEU A 48 -7.71 2.39 0.78
N LEU A 49 -8.90 1.83 0.98
CA LEU A 49 -9.70 1.21 -0.07
C LEU A 49 -10.09 2.20 -1.17
N LYS A 50 -10.48 3.43 -0.81
CA LYS A 50 -10.86 4.46 -1.78
C LYS A 50 -9.69 4.85 -2.68
N GLU A 51 -8.52 5.03 -2.10
CA GLU A 51 -7.32 5.39 -2.85
C GLU A 51 -6.78 4.22 -3.68
N HIS A 52 -6.85 2.98 -3.19
CA HIS A 52 -6.60 1.80 -4.02
C HIS A 52 -7.52 1.77 -5.24
N GLY A 53 -8.84 1.91 -5.02
CA GLY A 53 -9.81 1.91 -6.11
C GLY A 53 -9.52 2.99 -7.15
N LYS A 54 -9.13 4.19 -6.70
CA LYS A 54 -8.72 5.29 -7.58
C LYS A 54 -7.46 4.94 -8.39
N ALA A 55 -6.41 4.45 -7.74
CA ALA A 55 -5.16 4.10 -8.41
C ALA A 55 -5.37 2.97 -9.44
N LEU A 56 -6.06 1.90 -9.05
CA LEU A 56 -6.35 0.76 -9.93
C LEU A 56 -7.24 1.15 -11.11
N SER A 57 -8.21 2.06 -10.91
CA SER A 57 -9.07 2.54 -12.00
C SER A 57 -8.32 3.32 -13.08
N SER A 58 -7.14 3.86 -12.76
CA SER A 58 -6.29 4.62 -13.68
C SER A 58 -5.11 3.83 -14.24
N ALA A 59 -4.88 2.61 -13.76
CA ALA A 59 -3.75 1.78 -14.17
C ALA A 59 -4.01 1.08 -15.51
N HIS A 60 -2.93 0.82 -16.26
CA HIS A 60 -3.01 0.03 -17.47
C HIS A 60 -3.16 -1.47 -17.16
N GLU A 61 -3.75 -2.24 -18.07
CA GLU A 61 -4.00 -3.69 -17.88
C GLU A 61 -2.73 -4.48 -17.51
N HIS A 62 -1.59 -4.13 -18.10
CA HIS A 62 -0.32 -4.80 -17.80
C HIS A 62 0.19 -4.51 -16.38
N GLU A 63 -0.11 -3.32 -15.83
CA GLU A 63 0.23 -2.97 -14.44
C GLU A 63 -0.70 -3.70 -13.48
N LEU A 64 -1.99 -3.79 -13.82
CA LEU A 64 -2.98 -4.56 -13.05
C LEU A 64 -2.63 -6.05 -13.01
N ALA A 65 -2.18 -6.62 -14.13
CA ALA A 65 -1.74 -8.01 -14.21
C ALA A 65 -0.50 -8.32 -13.36
N ALA A 66 0.30 -7.30 -13.02
CA ALA A 66 1.48 -7.45 -12.17
C ALA A 66 1.16 -7.43 -10.66
N ILE A 67 -0.06 -7.05 -10.27
CA ILE A 67 -0.49 -7.00 -8.86
C ILE A 67 -0.91 -8.40 -8.41
N ASN A 68 -0.12 -9.01 -7.52
CA ASN A 68 -0.36 -10.37 -7.02
C ASN A 68 -0.74 -10.42 -5.54
N SER A 69 -0.66 -9.30 -4.83
CA SER A 69 -0.99 -9.18 -3.42
C SER A 69 -1.61 -7.82 -3.09
N TRP A 70 -2.23 -7.72 -1.92
CA TRP A 70 -2.64 -6.42 -1.37
C TRP A 70 -1.46 -5.50 -1.09
N GLY A 71 -0.29 -6.07 -0.76
CA GLY A 71 0.96 -5.32 -0.66
C GLY A 71 1.37 -4.69 -1.98
N ASP A 72 1.28 -5.42 -3.10
CA ASP A 72 1.61 -4.88 -4.42
C ASP A 72 0.62 -3.80 -4.85
N ALA A 73 -0.67 -3.97 -4.53
CA ALA A 73 -1.68 -2.93 -4.76
C ALA A 73 -1.40 -1.66 -3.95
N LEU A 74 -0.82 -1.80 -2.74
CA LEU A 74 -0.40 -0.69 -1.88
C LEU A 74 0.82 0.02 -2.45
N MET A 75 1.82 -0.75 -2.87
CA MET A 75 3.01 -0.20 -3.52
C MET A 75 2.66 0.45 -4.86
N HIS A 76 1.73 -0.11 -5.64
CA HIS A 76 1.26 0.50 -6.87
C HIS A 76 0.53 1.83 -6.61
N ALA A 77 -0.33 1.88 -5.60
CA ALA A 77 -1.10 3.08 -5.28
C ALA A 77 -0.28 4.21 -4.61
N PHE A 78 0.78 3.88 -3.87
CA PHE A 78 1.48 4.83 -2.99
C PHE A 78 3.01 4.71 -2.95
N GLY A 79 3.60 3.68 -3.56
CA GLY A 79 5.01 3.24 -3.46
C GLY A 79 6.08 4.20 -3.97
N ALA A 80 5.68 5.36 -4.46
CA ALA A 80 6.46 6.23 -5.34
C ALA A 80 6.80 5.54 -6.66
N THR A 81 6.30 6.13 -7.74
CA THR A 81 6.91 6.01 -9.05
C THR A 81 8.18 6.83 -9.00
N ASP A 82 9.35 6.20 -8.95
CA ASP A 82 10.56 6.83 -9.46
C ASP A 82 10.35 7.00 -10.97
N LYS A 83 9.72 8.11 -11.34
CA LYS A 83 9.86 8.75 -12.64
C LYS A 83 10.53 10.10 -12.37
N ASP A 84 11.81 10.03 -12.06
CA ASP A 84 12.77 11.03 -12.53
C ASP A 84 13.28 10.59 -13.91
#